data_AF-A0A0K9GTM3-F1
#
_entry.id   AF-A0A0K9GTM3-F1
#
_cell.length_a   1.000
_cell.length_b   1.000
_cell.length_c   1.000
_cell.angle_alpha   90.00
_cell.angle_beta   90.00
_cell.angle_gamma   90.00
#
_symmetry.space_group_name_H-M   'P 1'
#
loop_
_entity.id
_entity.type
_entity.pdbx_description
1 polymer ?
#
loop_
_entity_poly.entity_id
_entity_poly.type
_entity_poly.pdbx_seq_one_letter_code
_entity_poly.pdbx_strand_id
1 'polypeptide(L)' 'MIFIGLDEIEYRINQLKKELIQIAEITGLNSSETIYCSQKLDQLITIYQKSAYKKIEICC' A
#
# COMPACT_ATOMS: atom_id res chain seq x y z
N MET A 1 -0.74 -20.97 9.11
CA MET A 1 -0.69 -20.13 7.89
C MET A 1 -1.28 -18.78 8.27
N ILE A 2 -0.45 -17.79 8.57
CA ILE A 2 -0.92 -16.49 9.05
C ILE A 2 -1.51 -15.76 7.83
N PHE A 3 -2.83 -15.88 7.65
CA PHE A 3 -3.59 -14.90 6.89
C PHE A 3 -3.45 -13.60 7.67
N ILE A 4 -2.41 -12.82 7.39
CA ILE A 4 -2.46 -11.39 7.69
C ILE A 4 -3.70 -10.94 6.94
N GLY A 5 -4.76 -10.61 7.69
CA GLY A 5 -6.07 -10.32 7.10
C GLY A 5 -5.88 -9.26 6.03
N LEU A 6 -6.54 -9.41 4.89
CA LEU A 6 -6.52 -8.37 3.85
C LEU A 6 -6.86 -7.00 4.46
N ASP A 7 -7.75 -6.97 5.45
CA ASP A 7 -8.02 -5.82 6.33
C ASP A 7 -6.77 -5.16 6.95
N GLU A 8 -5.82 -5.93 7.45
CA GLU A 8 -4.60 -5.38 8.08
C GLU A 8 -3.67 -4.78 7.03
N ILE A 9 -3.58 -5.41 5.86
CA ILE A 9 -2.82 -4.87 4.72
C ILE A 9 -3.48 -3.60 4.19
N GLU A 10 -4.82 -3.60 4.07
CA GLU A 10 -5.61 -2.45 3.64
C GLU A 10 -5.50 -1.28 4.62
N TYR A 11 -5.55 -1.57 5.93
CA TYR A 11 -5.31 -0.59 6.98
C TYR A 11 -3.92 0.04 6.86
N ARG A 12 -2.87 -0.77 6.67
CA ARG A 12 -1.50 -0.28 6.47
C ARG A 12 -1.36 0.55 5.20
N ILE A 13 -2.02 0.17 4.09
CA ILE A 13 -2.08 0.97 2.85
C ILE A 13 -2.71 2.33 3.12
N ASN A 14 -3.85 2.38 3.83
CA ASN A 14 -4.53 3.63 4.15
C ASN A 14 -3.70 4.54 5.07
N GLN A 15 -2.99 3.97 6.04
CA GLN A 15 -2.08 4.74 6.90
C GLN A 15 -0.91 5.32 6.08
N LEU A 16 -0.22 4.49 5.28
CA LEU A 16 0.87 4.97 4.43
C LEU A 16 0.40 6.01 3.41
N LYS A 17 -0.84 5.91 2.91
CA LYS A 17 -1.43 6.92 2.04
C LYS A 17 -1.51 8.28 2.72
N LYS A 18 -1.97 8.30 3.98
CA LYS A 18 -2.06 9.53 4.78
C LYS A 18 -0.68 10.12 5.08
N GLU A 19 0.29 9.27 5.44
CA GLU A 19 1.67 9.71 5.65
C GLU A 19 2.28 10.27 4.37
N LEU A 20 2.05 9.63 3.21
CA LEU A 20 2.55 10.11 1.93
C LEU A 20 1.98 11.48 1.58
N ILE A 21 0.67 11.69 1.79
CA ILE A 21 0.03 12.99 1.56
C ILE A 21 0.68 14.05 2.46
N GLN A 22 0.86 13.76 3.75
CA GLN A 22 1.50 14.70 4.67
C GLN A 22 2.96 15.00 4.28
N ILE A 23 3.73 13.98 3.93
CA ILE A 23 5.13 14.16 3.50
C ILE A 23 5.17 14.96 2.19
N ALA A 24 4.27 14.70 1.25
CA ALA A 24 4.16 15.45 0.00
C ALA A 24 3.75 16.91 0.22
N GLU A 25 2.91 17.19 1.21
CA GLU A 25 2.56 18.56 1.62
C GLU A 25 3.75 19.29 2.26
N ILE A 26 4.57 18.58 3.04
CA ILE A 26 5.71 19.17 3.77
C ILE A 26 6.96 19.32 2.89
N THR A 27 7.33 18.29 2.15
CA THR A 27 8.57 18.23 1.36
C THR A 27 8.36 18.50 -0.14
N GLY A 28 7.10 18.51 -0.60
CA GLY A 28 6.77 18.63 -2.02
C GLY A 28 6.92 17.31 -2.77
N LEU A 29 6.11 17.13 -3.81
CA LEU A 29 6.05 15.91 -4.63
C LEU A 29 7.37 15.50 -5.29
N ASN A 30 8.32 16.43 -5.42
CA ASN A 30 9.64 16.22 -6.02
C ASN A 30 10.71 15.80 -5.02
N SER A 31 10.38 15.67 -3.73
CA SER A 31 11.35 15.19 -2.76
C SER A 31 11.63 13.70 -2.97
N SER A 32 12.88 13.31 -2.78
CA SER A 32 13.31 11.92 -2.79
C SER A 32 12.51 11.07 -1.80
N GLU A 33 12.07 11.68 -0.69
CA GLU A 33 11.24 11.06 0.35
C GLU A 33 9.82 10.78 -0.13
N THR A 34 9.18 11.72 -0.86
CA THR A 34 7.85 11.48 -1.43
C THR A 34 7.88 10.39 -2.49
N ILE A 35 8.89 10.39 -3.36
CA ILE A 35 9.07 9.34 -4.38
C ILE A 35 9.30 7.98 -3.71
N TYR A 36 10.16 7.92 -2.69
CA TYR A 36 10.42 6.68 -1.94
C TYR A 36 9.16 6.16 -1.22
N CYS A 37 8.40 7.05 -0.57
CA CYS A 37 7.12 6.69 0.03
C CYS A 37 6.11 6.19 -1.02
N SER A 38 6.05 6.80 -2.21
CA SER A 38 5.17 6.35 -3.30
C SER A 38 5.52 4.93 -3.74
N GLN A 39 6.79 4.67 -4.02
CA GLN A 39 7.25 3.35 -4.44
C GLN A 39 6.94 2.26 -3.38
N LYS A 40 7.09 2.60 -2.10
CA LYS A 40 6.79 1.69 -0.99
C LYS A 40 5.30 1.41 -0.86
N LEU A 41 4.46 2.42 -1.10
CA LEU A 41 3.01 2.27 -1.14
C LEU A 41 2.57 1.39 -2.33
N ASP A 42 3.12 1.62 -3.53
CA ASP A 42 2.85 0.81 -4.72
C ASP A 42 3.21 -0.67 -4.52
N GLN A 43 4.31 -0.96 -3.83
CA GLN A 43 4.68 -2.33 -3.46
C GLN A 43 3.65 -2.99 -2.54
N LEU A 44 3.16 -2.27 -1.53
CA LEU A 44 2.12 -2.77 -0.61
C LEU A 44 0.79 -3.01 -1.34
N ILE A 45 0.39 -2.11 -2.22
CA ILE A 45 -0.81 -2.27 -3.06
C ILE A 45 -0.65 -3.48 -3.98
N THR A 46 0.53 -3.68 -4.59
CA THR A 46 0.81 -4.83 -5.44
C THR A 46 0.72 -6.15 -4.65
N ILE A 47 1.22 -6.18 -3.40
CA ILE A 47 1.11 -7.34 -2.51
C ILE A 47 -0.36 -7.61 -2.14
N TYR A 48 -1.11 -6.57 -1.81
CA TYR A 48 -2.55 -6.67 -1.52
C TYR A 48 -3.31 -7.21 -2.72
N GLN A 49 -3.10 -6.63 -3.91
CA GLN A 49 -3.72 -7.07 -5.15
C GLN A 49 -3.35 -8.52 -5.45
N LYS A 50 -2.07 -8.90 -5.44
CA LYS A 50 -1.67 -10.30 -5.67
C LYS A 50 -2.34 -11.28 -4.68
N SER A 51 -2.50 -10.87 -3.44
CA SER A 51 -3.17 -11.67 -2.40
C SER A 51 -4.69 -11.73 -2.59
N ALA A 52 -5.30 -10.63 -3.04
CA ALA A 52 -6.73 -10.54 -3.36
C ALA A 52 -7.09 -11.28 -4.66
N TYR A 53 -6.27 -11.20 -5.71
CA TYR A 53 -6.46 -11.95 -6.96
C TYR A 53 -6.41 -13.47 -6.72
N LYS A 54 -5.55 -13.93 -5.81
CA LYS A 54 -5.51 -15.34 -5.37
C LYS A 54 -6.82 -15.82 -4.71
N LYS A 55 -7.63 -14.88 -4.20
CA LYS A 55 -8.97 -15.16 -3.64
C LYS A 55 -10.03 -15.30 -4.74
N ILE A 56 -9.84 -14.66 -5.89
CA ILE A 56 -10.77 -14.71 -7.03
C ILE A 56 -10.61 -16.03 -7.82
N GLU A 57 -9.40 -16.58 -7.92
CA GLU A 57 -9.16 -17.86 -8.62
C GLU A 57 -9.75 -19.10 -7.90
N ILE A 58 -10.13 -18.99 -6.62
CA ILE A 58 -10.70 -20.11 -5.84
C ILE A 58 -12.25 -20.10 -5.93
N CYS A 59 -12.86 -19.15 -6.64
CA CYS A 59 -14.31 -19.01 -6.76
C CYS A 59 -14.85 -19.26 -8.18
N CYS A 60 -14.11 -20.00 -9.02
CA CYS A 60 -14.59 -20.51 -10.31
C CYS A 60 -14.87 -22.01 -10.26
#